data_AF-A0A955SPW4-F1
#
_entry.id   AF-A0A955SPW4-F1
#
_cell.length_a   1.000
_cell.length_b   1.000
_cell.length_c   1.000
_cell.angle_alpha   90.00
_cell.angle_beta   90.00
_cell.angle_gamma   90.00
#
_symmetry.space_group_name_H-M   'P 1'
#
loop_
_entity.id
_entity.type
_entity.pdbx_description
1 polymer ?
#
loop_
_entity_poly.entity_id
_entity_poly.type
_entity_poly.pdbx_seq_one_letter_code
_entity_poly.pdbx_strand_id
1 'polypeptide(L)'
;MDREDDEKSPYVIYDATSGLLMLRETKERLDLVKRMVNDKSFMKAIESGHLVVEAYQVVPDKYIGDTSPDNLLQRRKHVNFSLLVLQSLLYGTQSIEEAAAEGRLMNFDLESGTISVIDTPEKQKRVAEYLATTKLEENSGDPTESEQSSNVKGLKAKRLVIIPQELRKDQTTEGTRKRREFMDPLIEKIQDFLYGGHEKKDLEKAAAEGRVMYPDIDEGTIDIVDTEANFRNWRTTKQNIDSERVQLLQDLNIAASRNQPMSIDPGVGVGSIRLGMPKSEVIKAIGEPYRITGKAFEYQNLGFALFFDPEDKVNAILCGAWCPPSDILLDVFKGVTPEGIRLRSTIQEVRAAYGQPSATDEIASGFVVLHYGTMDLAFREGKLVHITLKKGPRPKDGKPSGMAKAQIEVEIRIIETGADEEEGESINEILREFPEAGSLNPSGLMKAIPRNRIDEIFSKVGRSVGILVISAPKIRVINGETGHINVASPIPIVKDSSDPQTGDPDIGYVDLGVSVEVLPTLLDSGKIEMALDIEHKTVDKVFQQTDSDGNLLPGPPINTQRKSLKVRTENGETILIKPLWQGELEDPDNPTEVWGLVTARTVGEE
;
A
#
# COMPACT_ATOMS: atom_id res chain seq x y z
N MET A 1 -29.94 50.59 -20.27
CA MET A 1 -28.46 50.65 -20.30
C MET A 1 -28.03 49.75 -19.17
N ASP A 2 -27.76 48.52 -19.58
CA ASP A 2 -27.89 47.32 -18.78
C ASP A 2 -26.66 47.12 -17.88
N ARG A 3 -26.93 46.76 -16.62
CA ARG A 3 -25.93 46.47 -15.59
C ARG A 3 -25.67 44.97 -15.51
N GLU A 4 -25.27 44.36 -16.61
CA GLU A 4 -24.90 42.93 -16.65
C GLU A 4 -23.44 42.66 -17.08
N ASP A 5 -22.63 43.70 -17.35
CA ASP A 5 -21.23 43.52 -17.76
C ASP A 5 -20.17 43.86 -16.67
N ASP A 6 -20.58 44.19 -15.44
CA ASP A 6 -19.65 44.57 -14.35
C ASP A 6 -18.98 43.37 -13.62
N GLU A 7 -19.29 42.12 -13.97
CA GLU A 7 -18.68 40.92 -13.37
C GLU A 7 -17.33 40.50 -14.01
N LYS A 8 -16.84 41.24 -15.01
CA LYS A 8 -15.59 40.92 -15.72
C LYS A 8 -14.40 41.83 -15.39
N SER A 9 -14.47 42.59 -14.29
CA SER A 9 -13.36 43.47 -13.89
C SER A 9 -12.33 42.71 -13.04
N PRO A 10 -11.01 42.93 -13.23
CA PRO A 10 -9.96 42.21 -12.50
C PRO A 10 -10.03 42.45 -10.99
N TYR A 11 -9.77 41.37 -10.22
CA TYR A 11 -9.94 41.29 -8.76
C TYR A 11 -8.87 42.04 -7.95
N VAL A 12 -7.79 42.48 -8.58
CA VAL A 12 -6.78 43.38 -8.02
C VAL A 12 -6.44 44.44 -9.08
N ILE A 13 -6.70 45.71 -8.80
CA ILE A 13 -6.28 46.81 -9.67
C ILE A 13 -5.22 47.60 -8.91
N TYR A 14 -3.96 47.47 -9.33
CA TYR A 14 -2.88 48.36 -8.91
C TYR A 14 -2.72 49.45 -9.97
N ASP A 15 -3.13 50.67 -9.62
CA ASP A 15 -2.87 51.84 -10.47
C ASP A 15 -1.48 52.40 -10.10
N ALA A 16 -0.49 52.07 -10.94
CA ALA A 16 0.89 52.52 -10.77
C ALA A 16 1.05 54.06 -10.83
N THR A 17 0.07 54.78 -11.37
CA THR A 17 0.09 56.25 -11.47
C THR A 17 -0.37 56.92 -10.18
N SER A 18 -1.36 56.33 -9.49
CA SER A 18 -1.90 56.86 -8.24
C SER A 18 -1.41 56.14 -6.98
N GLY A 19 -0.71 55.02 -7.12
CA GLY A 19 -0.27 54.17 -6.01
C GLY A 19 -1.42 53.46 -5.30
N LEU A 20 -2.59 53.37 -5.94
CA LEU A 20 -3.82 52.91 -5.32
C LEU A 20 -4.08 51.44 -5.67
N LEU A 21 -4.17 50.60 -4.64
CA LEU A 21 -4.48 49.17 -4.75
C LEU A 21 -5.95 48.96 -4.36
N MET A 22 -6.79 48.61 -5.34
CA MET A 22 -8.21 48.31 -5.12
C MET A 22 -8.43 46.80 -5.05
N LEU A 23 -9.04 46.33 -3.95
CA LEU A 23 -9.31 44.93 -3.65
C LEU A 23 -10.79 44.73 -3.30
N ARG A 24 -11.42 43.73 -3.93
CA ARG A 24 -12.79 43.31 -3.64
C ARG A 24 -12.74 41.88 -3.08
N GLU A 25 -12.74 41.74 -1.75
CA GLU A 25 -12.42 40.47 -1.06
C GLU A 25 -13.19 40.24 0.26
N THR A 26 -13.11 39.02 0.80
CA THR A 26 -13.67 38.67 2.12
C THR A 26 -12.97 39.41 3.26
N LYS A 27 -13.62 39.48 4.44
CA LYS A 27 -13.07 40.18 5.62
C LYS A 27 -11.70 39.62 6.02
N GLU A 28 -11.52 38.29 5.99
CA GLU A 28 -10.27 37.64 6.39
C GLU A 28 -9.12 37.99 5.43
N ARG A 29 -9.38 38.03 4.11
CA ARG A 29 -8.37 38.39 3.10
C ARG A 29 -8.05 39.89 3.12
N LEU A 30 -9.05 40.74 3.34
CA LEU A 30 -8.84 42.17 3.60
C LEU A 30 -7.96 42.40 4.84
N ASP A 31 -8.13 41.62 5.90
CA ASP A 31 -7.32 41.75 7.11
C ASP A 31 -5.90 41.17 6.91
N LEU A 32 -5.71 40.18 6.03
CA LEU A 32 -4.38 39.75 5.59
C LEU A 32 -3.69 40.85 4.77
N VAL A 33 -4.35 41.43 3.77
CA VAL A 33 -3.75 42.51 2.97
C VAL A 33 -3.45 43.72 3.83
N LYS A 34 -4.34 44.12 4.75
CA LYS A 34 -4.04 45.19 5.71
C LYS A 34 -2.81 44.87 6.55
N ARG A 35 -2.61 43.63 6.97
CA ARG A 35 -1.39 43.23 7.69
C ARG A 35 -0.16 43.37 6.81
N MET A 36 -0.21 42.87 5.57
CA MET A 36 0.90 42.96 4.61
C MET A 36 1.27 44.40 4.24
N VAL A 37 0.27 45.24 3.93
CA VAL A 37 0.51 46.65 3.56
C VAL A 37 1.02 47.46 4.76
N ASN A 38 0.62 47.11 5.98
CA ASN A 38 1.13 47.75 7.19
C ASN A 38 2.50 47.20 7.64
N ASP A 39 2.95 46.09 7.06
CA ASP A 39 4.28 45.54 7.28
C ASP A 39 5.32 46.34 6.48
N LYS A 40 6.02 47.24 7.18
CA LYS A 40 7.04 48.12 6.59
C LYS A 40 8.22 47.35 5.99
N SER A 41 8.54 46.17 6.51
CA SER A 41 9.61 45.31 5.98
C SER A 41 9.18 44.72 4.63
N PHE A 42 7.97 44.18 4.56
CA PHE A 42 7.40 43.64 3.34
C PHE A 42 7.29 44.69 2.23
N MET A 43 6.74 45.87 2.54
CA MET A 43 6.61 46.95 1.56
C MET A 43 7.97 47.43 1.06
N LYS A 44 8.97 47.55 1.94
CA LYS A 44 10.34 47.89 1.55
C LYS A 44 11.00 46.81 0.68
N ALA A 45 10.70 45.54 0.94
CA ALA A 45 11.18 44.42 0.14
C ALA A 45 10.58 44.43 -1.28
N ILE A 46 9.29 44.75 -1.42
CA ILE A 46 8.66 44.95 -2.74
C ILE A 46 9.22 46.20 -3.45
N GLU A 47 9.29 47.35 -2.77
CA GLU A 47 9.80 48.61 -3.35
C GLU A 47 11.26 48.51 -3.81
N SER A 48 12.08 47.72 -3.10
CA SER A 48 13.47 47.47 -3.48
C SER A 48 13.64 46.43 -4.60
N GLY A 49 12.55 45.79 -5.04
CA GLY A 49 12.57 44.69 -6.01
C GLY A 49 13.15 43.39 -5.45
N HIS A 50 13.28 43.28 -4.13
CA HIS A 50 13.75 42.06 -3.46
C HIS A 50 12.68 40.96 -3.51
N LEU A 51 11.41 41.34 -3.45
CA LEU A 51 10.27 40.47 -3.72
C LEU A 51 9.53 40.96 -4.96
N VAL A 52 9.12 40.03 -5.81
CA VAL A 52 8.30 40.29 -6.99
C VAL A 52 7.06 39.42 -6.96
N VAL A 53 5.98 39.92 -7.55
CA VAL A 53 4.68 39.24 -7.61
C VAL A 53 4.44 38.79 -9.03
N GLU A 54 4.24 37.49 -9.23
CA GLU A 54 3.85 36.91 -10.52
C GLU A 54 2.66 35.96 -10.34
N ALA A 55 1.77 35.92 -11.32
CA ALA A 55 0.64 35.01 -11.36
C ALA A 55 0.81 33.98 -12.47
N TYR A 56 0.67 32.71 -12.12
CA TYR A 56 0.90 31.59 -13.02
C TYR A 56 -0.40 30.84 -13.29
N GLN A 57 -0.71 30.63 -14.56
CA GLN A 57 -1.79 29.72 -14.98
C GLN A 57 -1.32 28.28 -14.83
N VAL A 58 -1.90 27.54 -13.88
CA VAL A 58 -1.49 26.17 -13.55
C VAL A 58 -2.53 25.11 -13.94
N VAL A 59 -3.70 25.57 -14.39
CA VAL A 59 -4.75 24.72 -14.94
C VAL A 59 -4.75 24.82 -16.46
N PRO A 60 -4.84 23.70 -17.20
CA PRO A 60 -5.05 23.71 -18.65
C PRO A 60 -6.29 24.51 -19.07
N ASP A 61 -6.17 25.27 -20.18
CA ASP A 61 -7.20 26.18 -20.66
C ASP A 61 -8.58 25.52 -20.85
N LYS A 62 -8.60 24.22 -21.20
CA LYS A 62 -9.84 23.44 -21.39
C LYS A 62 -10.73 23.34 -20.14
N TYR A 63 -10.17 23.58 -18.95
CA TYR A 63 -10.92 23.54 -17.69
C TYR A 63 -11.30 24.94 -17.18
N ILE A 64 -10.78 26.00 -17.80
CA ILE A 64 -11.06 27.38 -17.43
C ILE A 64 -12.38 27.82 -18.09
N GLY A 65 -13.27 28.43 -17.32
CA GLY A 65 -14.55 28.96 -17.81
C GLY A 65 -15.72 27.97 -17.86
N ASP A 66 -15.47 26.65 -17.83
CA ASP A 66 -16.54 25.66 -17.66
C ASP A 66 -16.85 25.39 -16.18
N THR A 67 -18.04 25.77 -15.75
CA THR A 67 -18.54 25.64 -14.37
C THR A 67 -19.20 24.29 -14.08
N SER A 68 -19.07 23.31 -14.98
CA SER A 68 -19.53 21.95 -14.71
C SER A 68 -18.86 21.37 -13.45
N PRO A 69 -19.57 20.56 -12.63
CA PRO A 69 -19.03 20.00 -11.38
C PRO A 69 -17.73 19.21 -11.57
N ASP A 70 -17.62 18.47 -12.68
CA ASP A 70 -16.43 17.68 -13.00
C ASP A 70 -15.23 18.58 -13.32
N ASN A 71 -15.42 19.64 -14.10
CA ASN A 71 -14.33 20.57 -14.42
C ASN A 71 -13.93 21.44 -13.21
N LEU A 72 -14.87 21.78 -12.33
CA LEU A 72 -14.56 22.39 -11.03
C LEU A 72 -13.71 21.46 -10.15
N LEU A 73 -14.03 20.17 -10.13
CA LEU A 73 -13.24 19.18 -9.39
C LEU A 73 -11.85 19.02 -9.99
N GLN A 74 -11.72 18.96 -11.32
CA GLN A 74 -10.42 18.88 -12.00
C GLN A 74 -9.59 20.14 -11.78
N ARG A 75 -10.17 21.33 -11.87
CA ARG A 75 -9.51 22.60 -11.51
C ARG A 75 -8.94 22.55 -10.10
N ARG A 76 -9.76 22.13 -9.13
CA ARG A 76 -9.31 22.01 -7.74
C ARG A 76 -8.16 21.03 -7.59
N LYS A 77 -8.20 19.88 -8.27
CA LYS A 77 -7.10 18.90 -8.25
C LYS A 77 -5.81 19.49 -8.83
N HIS A 78 -5.87 20.13 -10.00
CA HIS A 78 -4.72 20.76 -10.64
C HIS A 78 -4.12 21.89 -9.80
N VAL A 79 -4.96 22.79 -9.26
CA VAL A 79 -4.50 23.89 -8.41
C VAL A 79 -3.85 23.35 -7.13
N ASN A 80 -4.48 22.40 -6.43
CA ASN A 80 -3.93 21.84 -5.20
C ASN A 80 -2.61 21.10 -5.44
N PHE A 81 -2.52 20.31 -6.52
CA PHE A 81 -1.28 19.63 -6.90
C PHE A 81 -0.17 20.63 -7.22
N SER A 82 -0.46 21.62 -8.06
CA SER A 82 0.52 22.65 -8.43
C SER A 82 0.96 23.47 -7.21
N LEU A 83 0.03 23.78 -6.30
CA LEU A 83 0.35 24.49 -5.06
C LEU A 83 1.35 23.70 -4.21
N LEU A 84 1.16 22.38 -4.05
CA LEU A 84 2.08 21.52 -3.29
C LEU A 84 3.47 21.48 -3.93
N VAL A 85 3.54 21.32 -5.25
CA VAL A 85 4.83 21.28 -5.95
C VAL A 85 5.55 22.63 -5.87
N LEU A 86 4.84 23.73 -6.11
CA LEU A 86 5.42 25.07 -6.04
C LEU A 86 5.84 25.43 -4.61
N GLN A 87 5.09 25.02 -3.59
CA GLN A 87 5.49 25.14 -2.17
C GLN A 87 6.80 24.41 -1.88
N SER A 88 6.92 23.16 -2.30
CA SER A 88 8.16 22.39 -2.13
C SER A 88 9.33 23.03 -2.88
N LEU A 89 9.11 23.47 -4.13
CA LEU A 89 10.12 24.10 -4.97
C LEU A 89 10.64 25.42 -4.39
N LEU A 90 9.74 26.24 -3.84
CA LEU A 90 10.02 27.59 -3.37
C LEU A 90 10.54 27.62 -1.94
N TYR A 91 9.98 26.81 -1.04
CA TYR A 91 10.29 26.88 0.39
C TYR A 91 11.31 25.84 0.83
N GLY A 92 11.47 24.73 0.09
CA GLY A 92 12.42 23.69 0.46
C GLY A 92 12.15 23.17 1.88
N THR A 93 13.12 23.32 2.78
CA THR A 93 13.00 22.91 4.19
C THR A 93 12.33 23.96 5.09
N GLN A 94 12.10 25.16 4.56
CA GLN A 94 11.54 26.28 5.33
C GLN A 94 10.03 26.12 5.50
N SER A 95 9.51 26.41 6.69
CA SER A 95 8.07 26.35 6.92
C SER A 95 7.33 27.48 6.17
N ILE A 96 6.01 27.32 6.00
CA ILE A 96 5.17 28.35 5.36
C ILE A 96 5.16 29.64 6.20
N GLU A 97 5.16 29.50 7.52
CA GLU A 97 5.20 30.60 8.49
C GLU A 97 6.53 31.34 8.44
N GLU A 98 7.65 30.61 8.37
CA GLU A 98 8.98 31.17 8.20
C GLU A 98 9.11 31.92 6.86
N ALA A 99 8.58 31.34 5.78
CA ALA A 99 8.53 31.99 4.48
C ALA A 99 7.68 33.26 4.51
N ALA A 100 6.52 33.21 5.16
CA ALA A 100 5.62 34.34 5.34
C ALA A 100 6.22 35.44 6.22
N ALA A 101 7.02 35.09 7.23
CA ALA A 101 7.77 36.05 8.04
C ALA A 101 8.83 36.83 7.24
N GLU A 102 9.34 36.23 6.16
CA GLU A 102 10.19 36.91 5.17
C GLU A 102 9.39 37.68 4.11
N GLY A 103 8.06 37.68 4.20
CA GLY A 103 7.18 38.32 3.22
C GLY A 103 6.91 37.50 1.97
N ARG A 104 7.36 36.23 1.91
CA ARG A 104 7.17 35.34 0.77
C ARG A 104 5.86 34.58 0.92
N LEU A 105 5.02 34.60 -0.09
CA LEU A 105 3.64 34.14 0.01
C LEU A 105 3.18 33.48 -1.28
N MET A 106 2.24 32.55 -1.15
CA MET A 106 1.50 31.99 -2.26
C MET A 106 0.01 32.11 -2.00
N ASN A 107 -0.72 32.56 -3.01
CA ASN A 107 -2.17 32.59 -3.00
C ASN A 107 -2.68 31.94 -4.27
N PHE A 108 -3.79 31.21 -4.18
CA PHE A 108 -4.37 30.55 -5.33
C PHE A 108 -5.82 30.99 -5.52
N ASP A 109 -6.23 30.98 -6.78
CA ASP A 109 -7.59 31.23 -7.20
C ASP A 109 -8.10 30.02 -7.99
N LEU A 110 -9.03 29.29 -7.36
CA LEU A 110 -9.66 28.10 -7.95
C LEU A 110 -10.51 28.44 -9.18
N GLU A 111 -11.05 29.66 -9.26
CA GLU A 111 -11.94 30.04 -10.34
C GLU A 111 -11.14 30.32 -11.61
N SER A 112 -10.08 31.14 -11.52
CA SER A 112 -9.16 31.38 -12.64
C SER A 112 -8.17 30.24 -12.88
N GLY A 113 -7.98 29.33 -11.91
CA GLY A 113 -6.98 28.27 -12.00
C GLY A 113 -5.55 28.80 -11.95
N THR A 114 -5.35 29.93 -11.26
CA THR A 114 -4.05 30.59 -11.15
C THR A 114 -3.46 30.48 -9.75
N ILE A 115 -2.13 30.54 -9.67
CA ILE A 115 -1.39 30.68 -8.41
C ILE A 115 -0.55 31.95 -8.51
N SER A 116 -0.80 32.90 -7.61
CA SER A 116 0.03 34.09 -7.41
C SER A 116 1.13 33.78 -6.41
N VAL A 117 2.37 33.99 -6.82
CA VAL A 117 3.56 33.78 -6.00
C VAL A 117 4.17 35.16 -5.72
N ILE A 118 4.51 35.41 -4.46
CA ILE A 118 5.30 36.55 -4.00
C ILE A 118 6.61 35.99 -3.45
N ASP A 119 7.70 36.14 -4.20
CA ASP A 119 9.00 35.62 -3.82
C ASP A 119 10.13 36.41 -4.51
N THR A 120 11.37 36.04 -4.24
CA THR A 120 12.57 36.57 -4.89
C THR A 120 12.57 36.29 -6.40
N PRO A 121 13.18 37.16 -7.22
CA PRO A 121 13.25 36.97 -8.68
C PRO A 121 13.84 35.63 -9.12
N GLU A 122 14.86 35.12 -8.42
CA GLU A 122 15.48 33.82 -8.73
C GLU A 122 14.51 32.65 -8.53
N LYS A 123 13.72 32.70 -7.46
CA LYS A 123 12.72 31.67 -7.17
C LYS A 123 11.54 31.73 -8.15
N GLN A 124 11.12 32.93 -8.55
CA GLN A 124 10.10 33.12 -9.58
C GLN A 124 10.54 32.56 -10.94
N LYS A 125 11.81 32.78 -11.30
CA LYS A 125 12.41 32.16 -12.50
C LYS A 125 12.32 30.63 -12.47
N ARG A 126 12.54 30.00 -11.31
CA ARG A 126 12.41 28.53 -11.15
C ARG A 126 10.97 28.06 -11.33
N VAL A 127 9.99 28.81 -10.82
CA VAL A 127 8.56 28.51 -11.02
C VAL A 127 8.22 28.58 -12.51
N ALA A 128 8.63 29.65 -13.18
CA ALA A 128 8.39 29.83 -14.61
C ALA A 128 9.03 28.72 -15.46
N GLU A 129 10.28 28.32 -15.14
CA GLU A 129 10.98 27.22 -15.81
C GLU A 129 10.25 25.88 -15.63
N TYR A 130 9.85 25.55 -14.39
CA TYR A 130 9.09 24.33 -14.10
C TYR A 130 7.73 24.28 -14.83
N LEU A 131 7.02 25.40 -14.87
CA LEU A 131 5.73 25.47 -15.57
C LEU A 131 5.90 25.48 -17.10
N ALA A 132 7.06 25.87 -17.61
CA ALA A 132 7.36 25.80 -19.04
C ALA A 132 7.66 24.36 -19.49
N THR A 133 8.37 23.56 -18.69
CA THR A 133 8.68 22.16 -19.03
C THR A 133 7.42 21.29 -19.05
N THR A 134 6.55 21.46 -18.05
CA THR A 134 5.27 20.74 -17.97
C THR A 134 4.33 21.03 -19.15
N LYS A 135 4.38 22.26 -19.71
CA LYS A 135 3.62 22.62 -20.92
C LYS A 135 4.17 22.04 -22.22
N LEU A 136 5.45 21.68 -22.27
CA LEU A 136 6.08 21.09 -23.46
C LEU A 136 5.73 19.61 -23.59
N GLU A 137 5.69 18.88 -22.47
CA GLU A 137 5.35 17.45 -22.41
C GLU A 137 3.90 17.18 -22.84
N GLU A 138 2.97 18.08 -22.52
CA GLU A 138 1.58 17.97 -23.00
C GLU A 138 1.45 18.13 -24.53
N ASN A 139 2.49 18.67 -25.21
CA ASN A 139 2.44 19.03 -26.63
C ASN A 139 3.35 18.22 -27.57
N SER A 140 4.29 17.39 -27.06
CA SER A 140 5.27 16.68 -27.91
C SER A 140 5.15 15.15 -27.85
N GLY A 141 4.58 14.54 -28.89
CA GLY A 141 4.74 13.10 -29.17
C GLY A 141 5.71 12.85 -30.33
N ASP A 142 6.99 12.53 -30.06
CA ASP A 142 7.92 11.72 -30.91
C ASP A 142 9.27 11.46 -30.17
N PRO A 143 9.95 10.28 -30.26
CA PRO A 143 11.09 9.93 -29.38
C PRO A 143 12.50 9.92 -30.04
N THR A 144 13.57 9.99 -29.24
CA THR A 144 15.01 9.90 -29.62
C THR A 144 15.84 8.91 -28.77
N GLU A 145 17.00 8.47 -29.30
CA GLU A 145 17.88 7.33 -28.90
C GLU A 145 18.80 7.53 -27.67
N SER A 146 19.25 6.42 -27.03
CA SER A 146 20.41 6.40 -26.11
C SER A 146 21.22 5.07 -26.09
N GLU A 147 22.53 5.12 -25.77
CA GLU A 147 23.49 3.99 -25.77
C GLU A 147 23.96 3.56 -24.36
N GLN A 148 24.22 2.26 -24.13
CA GLN A 148 24.95 1.74 -22.95
C GLN A 148 25.97 0.63 -23.31
N SER A 149 27.11 0.59 -22.61
CA SER A 149 28.22 -0.35 -22.82
C SER A 149 28.62 -1.04 -21.51
N SER A 150 28.83 -2.36 -21.52
CA SER A 150 29.41 -3.11 -20.39
C SER A 150 30.64 -3.91 -20.80
N ASN A 151 31.62 -4.01 -19.90
CA ASN A 151 32.91 -4.68 -20.12
C ASN A 151 33.00 -5.93 -19.22
N VAL A 152 33.01 -7.13 -19.83
CA VAL A 152 33.34 -8.39 -19.15
C VAL A 152 34.65 -8.92 -19.76
N LYS A 153 35.61 -9.31 -18.91
CA LYS A 153 37.00 -9.61 -19.29
C LYS A 153 37.10 -10.52 -20.53
N GLY A 154 37.64 -9.97 -21.61
CA GLY A 154 38.03 -10.68 -22.83
C GLY A 154 36.97 -10.77 -23.93
N LEU A 155 35.73 -10.34 -23.68
CA LEU A 155 34.63 -10.38 -24.64
C LEU A 155 34.08 -8.96 -24.86
N LYS A 156 34.32 -8.39 -26.04
CA LYS A 156 33.62 -7.18 -26.49
C LYS A 156 32.34 -7.63 -27.20
N ALA A 157 31.24 -7.69 -26.47
CA ALA A 157 29.91 -7.80 -27.05
C ALA A 157 29.16 -6.51 -26.73
N LYS A 158 28.60 -5.86 -27.74
CA LYS A 158 27.72 -4.71 -27.55
C LYS A 158 26.29 -5.20 -27.68
N ARG A 159 25.50 -5.01 -26.62
CA ARG A 159 24.08 -5.32 -26.59
C ARG A 159 23.30 -4.05 -26.81
N LEU A 160 22.49 -4.03 -27.86
CA LEU A 160 21.56 -2.94 -28.15
C LEU A 160 20.16 -3.42 -27.79
N VAL A 161 19.49 -2.74 -26.87
CA VAL A 161 18.07 -2.96 -26.58
C VAL A 161 17.29 -1.99 -27.46
N ILE A 162 16.41 -2.50 -28.32
CA ILE A 162 15.86 -1.66 -29.40
C ILE A 162 14.34 -1.73 -29.51
N ILE A 163 13.67 -2.58 -28.74
CA ILE A 163 12.20 -2.60 -28.72
C ILE A 163 11.62 -1.69 -27.63
N PRO A 164 10.45 -1.07 -27.86
CA PRO A 164 9.67 -0.38 -26.84
C PRO A 164 9.37 -1.29 -25.63
N GLN A 165 9.41 -0.72 -24.43
CA GLN A 165 9.33 -1.45 -23.16
C GLN A 165 7.98 -2.18 -23.00
N GLU A 166 6.93 -1.63 -23.59
CA GLU A 166 5.55 -2.16 -23.60
C GLU A 166 5.51 -3.47 -24.38
N LEU A 167 6.20 -3.53 -25.53
CA LEU A 167 6.34 -4.75 -26.31
C LEU A 167 7.22 -5.77 -25.60
N ARG A 168 8.12 -5.38 -24.69
CA ARG A 168 8.97 -6.30 -23.93
C ARG A 168 8.25 -6.98 -22.76
N LYS A 169 7.33 -6.26 -22.11
CA LYS A 169 6.53 -6.76 -20.98
C LYS A 169 5.41 -7.73 -21.41
N ASP A 170 4.96 -7.64 -22.66
CA ASP A 170 3.92 -8.51 -23.21
C ASP A 170 4.46 -9.89 -23.60
N GLN A 171 4.46 -10.86 -22.69
CA GLN A 171 4.91 -12.23 -22.97
C GLN A 171 3.89 -13.09 -23.73
N THR A 172 2.80 -12.51 -24.23
CA THR A 172 1.81 -13.25 -25.02
C THR A 172 2.30 -13.52 -26.45
N THR A 173 1.67 -14.48 -27.13
CA THR A 173 1.92 -14.77 -28.55
C THR A 173 1.75 -13.53 -29.44
N GLU A 174 0.83 -12.65 -29.09
CA GLU A 174 0.57 -11.40 -29.82
C GLU A 174 1.69 -10.36 -29.56
N GLY A 175 2.19 -10.28 -28.33
CA GLY A 175 3.39 -9.51 -28.00
C GLY A 175 4.61 -9.94 -28.83
N THR A 176 4.84 -11.25 -28.96
CA THR A 176 5.92 -11.79 -29.81
C THR A 176 5.76 -11.41 -31.28
N ARG A 177 4.52 -11.46 -31.82
CA ARG A 177 4.24 -11.04 -33.20
C ARG A 177 4.58 -9.57 -33.41
N LYS A 178 4.14 -8.70 -32.50
CA LYS A 178 4.40 -7.25 -32.58
C LYS A 178 5.87 -6.89 -32.40
N ARG A 179 6.60 -7.60 -31.53
CA ARG A 179 8.07 -7.46 -31.41
C ARG A 179 8.77 -7.79 -32.73
N ARG A 180 8.34 -8.85 -33.41
CA ARG A 180 8.90 -9.24 -34.71
C ARG A 180 8.59 -8.19 -35.80
N GLU A 181 7.35 -7.74 -35.90
CA GLU A 181 6.94 -6.68 -36.84
C GLU A 181 7.74 -5.39 -36.63
N PHE A 182 8.09 -5.07 -35.39
CA PHE A 182 8.94 -3.93 -35.04
C PHE A 182 10.42 -4.18 -35.38
N MET A 183 10.95 -5.36 -35.06
CA MET A 183 12.37 -5.65 -35.17
C MET A 183 12.84 -5.98 -36.60
N ASP A 184 12.01 -6.64 -37.41
CA ASP A 184 12.44 -7.12 -38.74
C ASP A 184 12.96 -6.00 -39.66
N PRO A 185 12.31 -4.83 -39.79
CA PRO A 185 12.83 -3.71 -40.60
C PRO A 185 14.13 -3.12 -40.06
N LEU A 186 14.34 -3.20 -38.74
CA LEU A 186 15.51 -2.65 -38.07
C LEU A 186 16.71 -3.59 -38.19
N ILE A 187 16.45 -4.90 -38.09
CA ILE A 187 17.40 -5.96 -38.38
C ILE A 187 17.91 -5.81 -39.82
N GLU A 188 17.01 -5.62 -40.79
CA GLU A 188 17.37 -5.47 -42.20
C GLU A 188 18.29 -4.25 -42.44
N LYS A 189 17.98 -3.10 -41.84
CA LYS A 189 18.81 -1.88 -41.95
C LYS A 189 20.18 -2.03 -41.30
N ILE A 190 20.26 -2.67 -40.13
CA ILE A 190 21.55 -2.88 -39.45
C ILE A 190 22.39 -3.90 -40.23
N GLN A 191 21.76 -4.93 -40.82
CA GLN A 191 22.45 -5.87 -41.70
C GLN A 191 23.01 -5.16 -42.94
N ASP A 192 22.23 -4.31 -43.60
CA ASP A 192 22.71 -3.51 -44.72
C ASP A 192 23.89 -2.60 -44.35
N PHE A 193 23.80 -1.96 -43.19
CA PHE A 193 24.86 -1.08 -42.69
C PHE A 193 26.15 -1.85 -42.38
N LEU A 194 26.04 -3.01 -41.73
CA LEU A 194 27.20 -3.80 -41.33
C LEU A 194 27.85 -4.54 -42.50
N TYR A 195 27.05 -4.94 -43.49
CA TYR A 195 27.45 -5.90 -44.53
C TYR A 195 27.51 -5.31 -45.94
N GLY A 196 27.01 -4.09 -46.17
CA GLY A 196 27.15 -3.36 -47.43
C GLY A 196 26.30 -3.89 -48.59
N GLY A 197 25.28 -4.72 -48.30
CA GLY A 197 24.32 -5.25 -49.25
C GLY A 197 23.81 -6.66 -48.89
N HIS A 198 22.70 -7.08 -49.51
CA HIS A 198 22.03 -8.37 -49.22
C HIS A 198 22.55 -9.57 -50.01
N GLU A 199 23.61 -9.44 -50.81
CA GLU A 199 24.14 -10.60 -51.52
C GLU A 199 24.81 -11.56 -50.54
N LYS A 200 24.45 -12.85 -50.63
CA LYS A 200 24.96 -13.91 -49.75
C LYS A 200 26.50 -13.92 -49.63
N LYS A 201 27.22 -13.53 -50.68
CA LYS A 201 28.69 -13.45 -50.67
C LYS A 201 29.23 -12.37 -49.71
N ASP A 202 28.49 -11.28 -49.53
CA ASP A 202 28.90 -10.13 -48.70
C ASP A 202 28.61 -10.43 -47.22
N LEU A 203 27.51 -11.15 -46.95
CA LEU A 203 27.22 -11.73 -45.63
C LEU A 203 28.26 -12.78 -45.21
N GLU A 204 28.66 -13.68 -46.12
CA GLU A 204 29.68 -14.70 -45.86
C GLU A 204 31.07 -14.07 -45.63
N LYS A 205 31.40 -13.00 -46.38
CA LYS A 205 32.64 -12.25 -46.19
C LYS A 205 32.68 -11.51 -44.86
N ALA A 206 31.60 -10.83 -44.46
CA ALA A 206 31.54 -10.12 -43.20
C ALA A 206 31.56 -11.05 -41.97
N ALA A 207 30.90 -12.21 -42.08
CA ALA A 207 30.98 -13.25 -41.05
C ALA A 207 32.41 -13.80 -40.92
N ALA A 208 33.13 -13.99 -42.03
CA ALA A 208 34.54 -14.39 -42.01
C ALA A 208 35.46 -13.31 -41.41
N GLU A 209 35.05 -12.04 -41.45
CA GLU A 209 35.73 -10.90 -40.84
C GLU A 209 35.29 -10.64 -39.39
N GLY A 210 34.48 -11.53 -38.79
CA GLY A 210 34.07 -11.46 -37.39
C GLY A 210 32.92 -10.49 -37.09
N ARG A 211 32.30 -9.91 -38.10
CA ARG A 211 31.14 -9.01 -37.92
C ARG A 211 29.89 -9.86 -37.96
N VAL A 212 29.35 -10.24 -36.80
CA VAL A 212 28.10 -11.02 -36.73
C VAL A 212 27.12 -10.39 -35.74
N MET A 213 25.89 -10.23 -36.23
CA MET A 213 24.76 -9.68 -35.51
C MET A 213 23.76 -10.79 -35.19
N TYR A 214 23.29 -10.85 -33.94
CA TYR A 214 22.30 -11.83 -33.50
C TYR A 214 21.10 -11.13 -32.85
N PRO A 215 19.95 -11.05 -33.54
CA PRO A 215 18.73 -10.55 -32.93
C PRO A 215 18.10 -11.60 -32.01
N ASP A 216 17.80 -11.21 -30.78
CA ASP A 216 16.97 -11.93 -29.83
C ASP A 216 15.60 -11.24 -29.78
N ILE A 217 14.67 -11.76 -30.58
CA ILE A 217 13.32 -11.19 -30.76
C ILE A 217 12.48 -11.29 -29.49
N ASP A 218 12.77 -12.28 -28.63
CA ASP A 218 12.03 -12.49 -27.39
C ASP A 218 12.47 -11.50 -26.32
N GLU A 219 13.78 -11.23 -26.21
CA GLU A 219 14.31 -10.21 -25.30
C GLU A 219 14.27 -8.79 -25.88
N GLY A 220 14.07 -8.65 -27.19
CA GLY A 220 14.05 -7.37 -27.88
C GLY A 220 15.42 -6.72 -28.04
N THR A 221 16.45 -7.56 -28.16
CA THR A 221 17.84 -7.11 -28.16
C THR A 221 18.56 -7.58 -29.40
N ILE A 222 19.61 -6.85 -29.79
CA ILE A 222 20.54 -7.26 -30.82
C ILE A 222 21.92 -7.30 -30.19
N ASP A 223 22.48 -8.50 -30.13
CA ASP A 223 23.85 -8.71 -29.66
C ASP A 223 24.80 -8.72 -30.86
N ILE A 224 25.78 -7.82 -30.85
CA ILE A 224 26.86 -7.76 -31.85
C ILE A 224 28.12 -8.32 -31.21
N VAL A 225 28.65 -9.40 -31.80
CA VAL A 225 29.80 -10.13 -31.24
C VAL A 225 30.92 -10.18 -32.26
N ASP A 226 32.14 -9.81 -31.84
CA ASP A 226 33.32 -9.68 -32.70
C ASP A 226 33.87 -11.02 -33.27
N THR A 227 33.46 -12.20 -32.75
CA THR A 227 33.81 -13.51 -33.35
C THR A 227 32.82 -14.64 -32.97
N GLU A 228 32.71 -15.69 -33.79
CA GLU A 228 31.87 -16.87 -33.51
C GLU A 228 32.36 -17.69 -32.29
N ALA A 229 33.66 -17.70 -32.02
CA ALA A 229 34.23 -18.36 -30.83
C ALA A 229 33.79 -17.67 -29.53
N ASN A 230 33.73 -16.34 -29.56
CA ASN A 230 33.24 -15.52 -28.47
C ASN A 230 31.75 -15.74 -28.20
N PHE A 231 30.96 -15.99 -29.24
CA PHE A 231 29.53 -16.30 -29.12
C PHE A 231 29.25 -17.62 -28.40
N ARG A 232 29.96 -18.71 -28.74
CA ARG A 232 29.74 -20.01 -28.07
C ARG A 232 30.02 -19.92 -26.57
N ASN A 233 31.10 -19.26 -26.18
CA ASN A 233 31.43 -19.04 -24.78
C ASN A 233 30.41 -18.15 -24.07
N TRP A 234 29.95 -17.07 -24.73
CA TRP A 234 28.94 -16.18 -24.16
C TRP A 234 27.60 -16.89 -23.93
N ARG A 235 27.12 -17.70 -24.89
CA ARG A 235 25.85 -18.44 -24.78
C ARG A 235 25.84 -19.43 -23.62
N THR A 236 26.93 -20.19 -23.46
CA THR A 236 27.09 -21.10 -22.32
C THR A 236 27.16 -20.33 -21.00
N THR A 237 27.84 -19.19 -20.98
CA THR A 237 27.95 -18.35 -19.78
C THR A 237 26.60 -17.74 -19.38
N LYS A 238 25.82 -17.23 -20.33
CA LYS A 238 24.48 -16.66 -20.08
C LYS A 238 23.51 -17.72 -19.54
N GLN A 239 23.47 -18.90 -20.17
CA GLN A 239 22.62 -20.01 -19.69
C GLN A 239 22.96 -20.45 -18.26
N ASN A 240 24.24 -20.46 -17.90
CA ASN A 240 24.67 -20.80 -16.54
C ASN A 240 24.30 -19.72 -15.52
N ILE A 241 24.51 -18.43 -15.84
CA ILE A 241 24.18 -17.30 -14.95
C ILE A 241 22.67 -17.23 -14.68
N ASP A 242 21.83 -17.38 -15.70
CA ASP A 242 20.38 -17.30 -15.54
C ASP A 242 19.86 -18.47 -14.68
N SER A 243 20.44 -19.66 -14.84
CA SER A 243 20.08 -20.83 -14.03
C SER A 243 20.51 -20.67 -12.56
N GLU A 244 21.73 -20.18 -12.31
CA GLU A 244 22.24 -19.94 -10.94
C GLU A 244 21.48 -18.83 -10.21
N ARG A 245 21.10 -17.76 -10.91
CA ARG A 245 20.35 -16.63 -10.32
C ARG A 245 18.94 -17.05 -9.89
N VAL A 246 18.24 -17.83 -10.71
CA VAL A 246 16.90 -18.35 -10.37
C VAL A 246 16.98 -19.26 -9.14
N GLN A 247 17.98 -20.15 -9.09
CA GLN A 247 18.18 -21.04 -7.94
C GLN A 247 18.50 -20.26 -6.66
N LEU A 248 19.40 -19.26 -6.72
CA LEU A 248 19.78 -18.46 -5.56
C LEU A 248 18.59 -17.67 -4.97
N LEU A 249 17.75 -17.08 -5.81
CA LEU A 249 16.56 -16.35 -5.36
C LEU A 249 15.53 -17.28 -4.71
N GLN A 250 15.37 -18.50 -5.23
CA GLN A 250 14.53 -19.52 -4.61
C GLN A 250 15.10 -19.93 -3.24
N ASP A 251 16.41 -20.18 -3.14
CA ASP A 251 17.06 -20.59 -1.90
C ASP A 251 16.99 -19.51 -0.81
N LEU A 252 17.17 -18.24 -1.17
CA LEU A 252 17.05 -17.11 -0.24
C LEU A 252 15.62 -16.93 0.29
N ASN A 253 14.61 -17.06 -0.58
CA ASN A 253 13.21 -16.96 -0.16
C ASN A 253 12.79 -18.15 0.73
N ILE A 254 13.31 -19.35 0.45
CA ILE A 254 13.15 -20.54 1.30
C ILE A 254 13.84 -20.35 2.66
N ALA A 255 15.03 -19.74 2.69
CA ALA A 255 15.74 -19.48 3.95
C ALA A 255 15.03 -18.43 4.82
N ALA A 256 14.50 -17.36 4.22
CA ALA A 256 13.75 -16.32 4.93
C ALA A 256 12.43 -16.85 5.52
N SER A 257 11.70 -17.68 4.78
CA SER A 257 10.44 -18.28 5.25
C SER A 257 10.61 -19.31 6.36
N ARG A 258 11.76 -20.00 6.44
CA ARG A 258 12.04 -21.01 7.50
C ARG A 258 12.10 -20.45 8.92
N ASN A 259 12.39 -19.15 9.08
CA ASN A 259 12.60 -18.54 10.41
C ASN A 259 11.44 -17.67 10.88
N GLN A 260 10.39 -17.48 10.08
CA GLN A 260 9.25 -16.69 10.52
C GLN A 260 8.39 -17.51 11.51
N PRO A 261 8.02 -16.92 12.67
CA PRO A 261 7.08 -17.57 13.58
C PRO A 261 5.75 -17.79 12.85
N MET A 262 5.39 -19.05 12.64
CA MET A 262 4.10 -19.43 12.04
C MET A 262 3.02 -19.43 13.12
N SER A 263 2.10 -18.47 13.06
CA SER A 263 0.87 -18.53 13.86
C SER A 263 -0.11 -19.54 13.22
N ILE A 264 -0.72 -20.38 14.04
CA ILE A 264 -1.80 -21.29 13.66
C ILE A 264 -3.09 -20.69 14.18
N ASP A 265 -3.98 -20.25 13.29
CA ASP A 265 -5.27 -19.70 13.68
C ASP A 265 -6.39 -20.69 13.28
N PRO A 266 -6.99 -21.40 14.27
CA PRO A 266 -8.00 -22.41 14.01
C PRO A 266 -9.18 -21.89 13.17
N GLY A 267 -9.42 -22.53 12.03
CA GLY A 267 -10.48 -22.13 11.09
C GLY A 267 -10.11 -20.97 10.16
N VAL A 268 -8.93 -20.36 10.31
CA VAL A 268 -8.46 -19.27 9.46
C VAL A 268 -7.28 -19.72 8.58
N GLY A 269 -6.19 -20.23 9.16
CA GLY A 269 -5.01 -20.61 8.38
C GLY A 269 -3.71 -20.78 9.17
N VAL A 270 -2.57 -20.78 8.45
CA VAL A 270 -1.23 -20.91 9.03
C VAL A 270 -0.29 -19.89 8.39
N GLY A 271 0.33 -19.03 9.20
CA GLY A 271 1.25 -18.00 8.70
C GLY A 271 0.56 -17.03 7.74
N SER A 272 1.05 -16.92 6.50
CA SER A 272 0.42 -16.13 5.42
C SER A 272 -0.69 -16.90 4.68
N ILE A 273 -0.79 -18.22 4.85
CA ILE A 273 -1.76 -19.05 4.14
C ILE A 273 -3.11 -19.00 4.83
N ARG A 274 -4.18 -18.87 4.05
CA ARG A 274 -5.57 -18.83 4.52
C ARG A 274 -6.38 -19.96 3.90
N LEU A 275 -7.32 -20.52 4.66
CA LEU A 275 -8.37 -21.37 4.10
C LEU A 275 -9.18 -20.56 3.09
N GLY A 276 -9.41 -21.11 1.90
CA GLY A 276 -10.04 -20.44 0.76
C GLY A 276 -9.08 -19.68 -0.16
N MET A 277 -7.81 -19.51 0.21
CA MET A 277 -6.81 -18.84 -0.62
C MET A 277 -6.64 -19.58 -1.96
N PRO A 278 -6.64 -18.88 -3.12
CA PRO A 278 -6.36 -19.49 -4.41
C PRO A 278 -4.95 -20.07 -4.47
N LYS A 279 -4.80 -21.19 -5.17
CA LYS A 279 -3.51 -21.86 -5.39
C LYS A 279 -2.41 -20.94 -5.94
N SER A 280 -2.75 -20.04 -6.86
CA SER A 280 -1.80 -19.06 -7.41
C SER A 280 -1.26 -18.10 -6.35
N GLU A 281 -2.12 -17.66 -5.43
CA GLU A 281 -1.72 -16.79 -4.32
C GLU A 281 -0.86 -17.52 -3.29
N VAL A 282 -1.14 -18.80 -3.04
CA VAL A 282 -0.29 -19.64 -2.19
C VAL A 282 1.13 -19.72 -2.77
N ILE A 283 1.26 -20.06 -4.06
CA ILE A 283 2.58 -20.17 -4.71
C ILE A 283 3.31 -18.83 -4.67
N LYS A 284 2.59 -17.72 -4.86
CA LYS A 284 3.14 -16.37 -4.73
C LYS A 284 3.61 -16.08 -3.29
N ALA A 285 2.88 -16.56 -2.28
CA ALA A 285 3.15 -16.27 -0.88
C ALA A 285 4.30 -17.09 -0.29
N ILE A 286 4.43 -18.37 -0.66
CA ILE A 286 5.39 -19.30 -0.01
C ILE A 286 6.25 -20.10 -1.00
N GLY A 287 6.16 -19.81 -2.29
CA GLY A 287 6.91 -20.50 -3.35
C GLY A 287 6.22 -21.79 -3.84
N GLU A 288 6.91 -22.49 -4.74
CA GLU A 288 6.45 -23.78 -5.28
C GLU A 288 6.54 -24.90 -4.21
N PRO A 289 5.64 -25.88 -4.22
CA PRO A 289 5.71 -27.01 -3.32
C PRO A 289 6.94 -27.87 -3.62
N TYR A 290 7.48 -28.52 -2.59
CA TYR A 290 8.56 -29.49 -2.75
C TYR A 290 8.10 -30.71 -3.57
N ARG A 291 6.85 -31.12 -3.37
CA ARG A 291 6.24 -32.27 -4.06
C ARG A 291 4.74 -32.06 -4.22
N ILE A 292 4.18 -32.56 -5.31
CA ILE A 292 2.73 -32.63 -5.54
C ILE A 292 2.32 -34.10 -5.54
N THR A 293 1.39 -34.47 -4.66
CA THR A 293 0.83 -35.83 -4.57
C THR A 293 -0.69 -35.76 -4.72
N GLY A 294 -1.18 -35.98 -5.94
CA GLY A 294 -2.60 -35.80 -6.25
C GLY A 294 -3.04 -34.34 -6.07
N LYS A 295 -3.95 -34.08 -5.14
CA LYS A 295 -4.40 -32.72 -4.77
C LYS A 295 -3.60 -32.07 -3.64
N ALA A 296 -2.62 -32.80 -3.09
CA ALA A 296 -1.81 -32.32 -1.97
C ALA A 296 -0.54 -31.63 -2.50
N PHE A 297 -0.31 -30.41 -2.04
CA PHE A 297 0.92 -29.65 -2.26
C PHE A 297 1.74 -29.75 -0.97
N GLU A 298 2.84 -30.51 -1.03
CA GLU A 298 3.68 -30.80 0.13
C GLU A 298 4.81 -29.79 0.24
N TYR A 299 4.80 -29.00 1.30
CA TYR A 299 5.87 -28.07 1.67
C TYR A 299 6.69 -28.69 2.80
N GLN A 300 7.42 -29.77 2.48
CA GLN A 300 8.15 -30.55 3.49
C GLN A 300 9.20 -29.71 4.23
N ASN A 301 9.76 -28.70 3.56
CA ASN A 301 10.67 -27.69 4.12
C ASN A 301 10.01 -26.75 5.14
N LEU A 302 8.68 -26.64 5.14
CA LEU A 302 7.88 -25.88 6.11
C LEU A 302 7.12 -26.80 7.07
N GLY A 303 7.13 -28.11 6.84
CA GLY A 303 6.51 -29.10 7.73
C GLY A 303 4.99 -29.20 7.59
N PHE A 304 4.40 -28.77 6.48
CA PHE A 304 2.96 -28.92 6.23
C PHE A 304 2.64 -29.27 4.77
N ALA A 305 1.40 -29.70 4.53
CA ALA A 305 0.83 -29.92 3.21
C ALA A 305 -0.51 -29.19 3.07
N LEU A 306 -0.82 -28.75 1.85
CA LEU A 306 -2.07 -28.07 1.50
C LEU A 306 -2.92 -28.95 0.60
N PHE A 307 -4.22 -29.03 0.86
CA PHE A 307 -5.18 -29.68 -0.02
C PHE A 307 -6.07 -28.63 -0.66
N PHE A 308 -6.23 -28.71 -1.97
CA PHE A 308 -7.08 -27.81 -2.74
C PHE A 308 -8.44 -28.46 -3.05
N ASP A 309 -9.51 -27.66 -3.03
CA ASP A 309 -10.83 -28.04 -3.52
C ASP A 309 -10.87 -28.05 -5.06
N PRO A 310 -11.99 -28.44 -5.71
CA PRO A 310 -12.10 -28.41 -7.18
C PRO A 310 -12.02 -27.00 -7.81
N GLU A 311 -12.13 -25.93 -7.03
CA GLU A 311 -11.96 -24.54 -7.48
C GLU A 311 -10.51 -24.05 -7.29
N ASP A 312 -9.57 -24.95 -7.02
CA ASP A 312 -8.17 -24.66 -6.70
C ASP A 312 -7.98 -23.69 -5.52
N LYS A 313 -8.87 -23.76 -4.52
CA LYS A 313 -8.75 -22.99 -3.26
C LYS A 313 -8.32 -23.89 -2.11
N VAL A 314 -7.51 -23.36 -1.19
CA VAL A 314 -7.04 -24.10 -0.01
C VAL A 314 -8.25 -24.57 0.81
N ASN A 315 -8.43 -25.88 0.90
CA ASN A 315 -9.52 -26.50 1.63
C ASN A 315 -9.08 -27.07 2.98
N ALA A 316 -7.83 -27.54 3.06
CA ALA A 316 -7.25 -27.99 4.32
C ALA A 316 -5.74 -27.74 4.37
N ILE A 317 -5.24 -27.54 5.59
CA ILE A 317 -3.83 -27.37 5.91
C ILE A 317 -3.46 -28.47 6.92
N LEU A 318 -2.52 -29.32 6.55
CA LEU A 318 -2.08 -30.47 7.33
C LEU A 318 -0.67 -30.22 7.84
N CYS A 319 -0.51 -29.96 9.12
CA CYS A 319 0.75 -29.60 9.76
C CYS A 319 1.32 -30.79 10.53
N GLY A 320 2.62 -31.08 10.36
CA GLY A 320 3.31 -32.19 11.02
C GLY A 320 3.15 -33.54 10.31
N ALA A 321 3.26 -34.62 11.07
CA ALA A 321 3.48 -35.97 10.56
C ALA A 321 2.29 -36.89 10.87
N TRP A 322 1.58 -37.36 9.83
CA TRP A 322 0.55 -38.39 9.97
C TRP A 322 1.13 -39.82 9.85
N CYS A 323 2.17 -40.02 9.03
CA CYS A 323 2.70 -41.35 8.71
C CYS A 323 4.14 -41.54 9.25
N PRO A 324 4.46 -42.64 9.97
CA PRO A 324 5.85 -43.01 10.22
C PRO A 324 6.62 -43.27 8.90
N PRO A 325 7.93 -42.99 8.81
CA PRO A 325 8.82 -42.47 9.85
C PRO A 325 9.01 -40.94 9.79
N SER A 326 8.00 -40.17 9.37
CA SER A 326 8.14 -38.73 9.06
C SER A 326 8.31 -37.77 10.26
N ASP A 327 9.01 -38.20 11.31
CA ASP A 327 9.30 -37.38 12.50
C ASP A 327 10.06 -36.09 12.16
N ILE A 328 10.75 -36.05 11.01
CA ILE A 328 11.38 -34.85 10.46
C ILE A 328 10.36 -33.70 10.36
N LEU A 329 9.11 -33.96 9.99
CA LEU A 329 8.09 -32.90 9.87
C LEU A 329 7.70 -32.31 11.24
N LEU A 330 7.85 -33.09 12.33
CA LEU A 330 7.61 -32.61 13.70
C LEU A 330 8.69 -31.61 14.13
N ASP A 331 9.92 -31.79 13.64
CA ASP A 331 11.02 -30.87 13.94
C ASP A 331 11.02 -29.66 13.02
N VAL A 332 10.55 -29.79 11.77
CA VAL A 332 10.51 -28.68 10.81
C VAL A 332 9.35 -27.73 11.09
N PHE A 333 8.16 -28.24 11.40
CA PHE A 333 7.00 -27.38 11.62
C PHE A 333 7.09 -26.65 12.97
N LYS A 334 7.23 -25.33 12.94
CA LYS A 334 7.36 -24.47 14.14
C LYS A 334 6.08 -23.70 14.49
N GLY A 335 4.94 -24.10 13.94
CA GLY A 335 3.69 -23.40 14.17
C GLY A 335 3.22 -23.46 15.62
N VAL A 336 2.65 -22.37 16.12
CA VAL A 336 2.07 -22.26 17.47
C VAL A 336 0.71 -21.56 17.38
N THR A 337 -0.29 -22.06 18.11
CA THR A 337 -1.59 -21.40 18.21
C THR A 337 -1.54 -20.21 19.21
N PRO A 338 -2.51 -19.28 19.19
CA PRO A 338 -2.61 -18.22 20.20
C PRO A 338 -2.61 -18.74 21.65
N GLU A 339 -3.17 -19.92 21.88
CA GLU A 339 -3.23 -20.59 23.18
C GLU A 339 -1.94 -21.36 23.54
N GLY A 340 -0.90 -21.27 22.71
CA GLY A 340 0.40 -21.90 22.95
C GLY A 340 0.48 -23.38 22.58
N ILE A 341 -0.53 -23.93 21.89
CA ILE A 341 -0.52 -25.31 21.42
C ILE A 341 0.38 -25.44 20.20
N ARG A 342 1.24 -26.46 20.22
CA ARG A 342 2.20 -26.76 19.15
C ARG A 342 2.38 -28.27 19.03
N LEU A 343 3.08 -28.72 17.98
CA LEU A 343 3.48 -30.12 17.92
C LEU A 343 4.28 -30.50 19.18
N ARG A 344 4.06 -31.73 19.66
CA ARG A 344 4.51 -32.30 20.95
C ARG A 344 3.78 -31.78 22.21
N SER A 345 2.75 -30.94 22.07
CA SER A 345 1.81 -30.69 23.18
C SER A 345 1.10 -31.98 23.59
N THR A 346 0.75 -32.10 24.86
CA THR A 346 0.00 -33.22 25.43
C THR A 346 -1.50 -33.03 25.26
N ILE A 347 -2.26 -34.13 25.37
CA ILE A 347 -3.73 -34.07 25.38
C ILE A 347 -4.24 -33.17 26.51
N GLN A 348 -3.58 -33.17 27.66
CA GLN A 348 -3.95 -32.35 28.82
C GLN A 348 -3.76 -30.86 28.55
N GLU A 349 -2.63 -30.46 27.94
CA GLU A 349 -2.38 -29.07 27.54
C GLU A 349 -3.44 -28.61 26.53
N VAL A 350 -3.76 -29.43 25.53
CA VAL A 350 -4.78 -29.12 24.52
C VAL A 350 -6.17 -28.96 25.14
N ARG A 351 -6.57 -29.86 26.05
CA ARG A 351 -7.85 -29.74 26.75
C ARG A 351 -7.90 -28.57 27.71
N ALA A 352 -6.77 -28.17 28.30
CA ALA A 352 -6.69 -26.97 29.13
C ALA A 352 -6.85 -25.70 28.28
N ALA A 353 -6.32 -25.68 27.05
CA ALA A 353 -6.43 -24.56 26.13
C ALA A 353 -7.83 -24.44 25.49
N TYR A 354 -8.38 -25.55 24.99
CA TYR A 354 -9.59 -25.54 24.15
C TYR A 354 -10.83 -26.18 24.79
N GLY A 355 -10.71 -26.75 25.99
CA GLY A 355 -11.79 -27.50 26.63
C GLY A 355 -11.96 -28.91 26.04
N GLN A 356 -13.15 -29.49 26.24
CA GLN A 356 -13.45 -30.83 25.73
C GLN A 356 -13.68 -30.80 24.21
N PRO A 357 -13.13 -31.76 23.45
CA PRO A 357 -13.38 -31.85 22.03
C PRO A 357 -14.82 -32.26 21.74
N SER A 358 -15.33 -31.94 20.55
CA SER A 358 -16.67 -32.34 20.11
C SER A 358 -16.76 -33.84 19.85
N ALA A 359 -15.65 -34.48 19.49
CA ALA A 359 -15.52 -35.92 19.33
C ALA A 359 -14.07 -36.37 19.59
N THR A 360 -13.90 -37.65 19.87
CA THR A 360 -12.60 -38.30 20.02
C THR A 360 -12.63 -39.64 19.31
N ASP A 361 -11.74 -39.81 18.34
CA ASP A 361 -11.60 -41.03 17.55
C ASP A 361 -10.28 -41.73 17.89
N GLU A 362 -10.32 -43.05 18.05
CA GLU A 362 -9.12 -43.89 18.13
C GLU A 362 -8.95 -44.63 16.81
N ILE A 363 -7.86 -44.34 16.09
CA ILE A 363 -7.60 -44.93 14.77
C ILE A 363 -6.66 -46.13 14.91
N ALA A 364 -6.93 -47.18 14.13
CA ALA A 364 -6.06 -48.36 14.01
C ALA A 364 -4.64 -47.92 13.58
N SER A 365 -3.72 -47.85 14.55
CA SER A 365 -2.31 -47.43 14.49
C SER A 365 -1.84 -46.75 15.79
N GLY A 366 -2.72 -46.62 16.80
CA GLY A 366 -2.39 -46.02 18.10
C GLY A 366 -2.48 -44.49 18.10
N PHE A 367 -3.17 -43.93 17.11
CA PHE A 367 -3.48 -42.50 17.07
C PHE A 367 -4.79 -42.21 17.78
N VAL A 368 -4.79 -41.11 18.52
CA VAL A 368 -6.00 -40.51 19.10
C VAL A 368 -6.23 -39.19 18.41
N VAL A 369 -7.40 -38.97 17.81
CA VAL A 369 -7.77 -37.72 17.14
C VAL A 369 -8.82 -36.99 17.96
N LEU A 370 -8.55 -35.74 18.30
CA LEU A 370 -9.49 -34.84 18.96
C LEU A 370 -10.07 -33.86 17.95
N HIS A 371 -11.39 -33.75 17.91
CA HIS A 371 -12.11 -32.88 16.97
C HIS A 371 -12.55 -31.58 17.65
N TYR A 372 -12.19 -30.43 17.08
CA TYR A 372 -12.53 -29.08 17.54
C TYR A 372 -13.08 -28.27 16.35
N GLY A 373 -14.25 -28.67 15.84
CA GLY A 373 -14.94 -27.96 14.76
C GLY A 373 -14.16 -27.97 13.43
N THR A 374 -13.46 -26.89 13.13
CA THR A 374 -12.62 -26.71 11.94
C THR A 374 -11.18 -27.21 12.12
N MET A 375 -10.85 -27.74 13.31
CA MET A 375 -9.51 -28.21 13.65
C MET A 375 -9.54 -29.63 14.19
N ASP A 376 -8.68 -30.49 13.65
CA ASP A 376 -8.43 -31.83 14.19
C ASP A 376 -6.99 -31.94 14.70
N LEU A 377 -6.82 -32.59 15.85
CA LEU A 377 -5.55 -32.74 16.52
C LEU A 377 -5.26 -34.22 16.73
N ALA A 378 -4.26 -34.77 16.04
CA ALA A 378 -3.90 -36.19 16.15
C ALA A 378 -2.69 -36.39 17.05
N PHE A 379 -2.82 -37.32 17.97
CA PHE A 379 -1.83 -37.66 18.98
C PHE A 379 -1.30 -39.06 18.76
N ARG A 380 0.00 -39.23 18.98
CA ARG A 380 0.67 -40.53 19.05
C ARG A 380 1.44 -40.57 20.36
N GLU A 381 1.28 -41.64 21.13
CA GLU A 381 1.92 -41.77 22.46
C GLU A 381 1.61 -40.58 23.40
N GLY A 382 0.38 -40.04 23.30
CA GLY A 382 -0.08 -38.91 24.12
C GLY A 382 0.49 -37.54 23.71
N LYS A 383 1.22 -37.45 22.60
CA LYS A 383 1.83 -36.22 22.08
C LYS A 383 1.23 -35.83 20.73
N LEU A 384 0.95 -34.54 20.55
CA LEU A 384 0.39 -33.97 19.34
C LEU A 384 1.42 -34.10 18.21
N VAL A 385 1.09 -34.87 17.17
CA VAL A 385 1.97 -35.11 16.02
C VAL A 385 1.42 -34.52 14.73
N HIS A 386 0.13 -34.19 14.71
CA HIS A 386 -0.51 -33.63 13.53
C HIS A 386 -1.63 -32.65 13.88
N ILE A 387 -1.71 -31.56 13.13
CA ILE A 387 -2.80 -30.57 13.19
C ILE A 387 -3.40 -30.46 11.80
N THR A 388 -4.70 -30.68 11.69
CA THR A 388 -5.44 -30.42 10.45
C THR A 388 -6.37 -29.23 10.64
N LEU A 389 -6.14 -28.16 9.89
CA LEU A 389 -7.13 -27.09 9.73
C LEU A 389 -7.96 -27.38 8.49
N LYS A 390 -9.28 -27.29 8.60
CA LYS A 390 -10.22 -27.56 7.52
C LYS A 390 -11.12 -26.35 7.34
N LYS A 391 -11.44 -26.04 6.10
CA LYS A 391 -12.61 -25.22 5.79
C LYS A 391 -13.81 -25.94 6.40
N GLY A 392 -14.54 -25.27 7.29
CA GLY A 392 -15.70 -25.86 7.97
C GLY A 392 -16.63 -26.54 6.96
N PRO A 393 -17.35 -27.61 7.37
CA PRO A 393 -18.19 -28.35 6.45
C PRO A 393 -19.08 -27.38 5.68
N ARG A 394 -18.93 -27.32 4.34
CA ARG A 394 -20.00 -26.79 3.50
C ARG A 394 -21.23 -27.62 3.90
N PRO A 395 -22.30 -27.00 4.40
CA PRO A 395 -23.50 -27.72 4.78
C PRO A 395 -23.88 -28.66 3.63
N LYS A 396 -24.09 -29.95 3.92
CA LYS A 396 -24.23 -31.00 2.89
C LYS A 396 -25.43 -30.80 1.96
N ASP A 397 -26.30 -29.84 2.26
CA ASP A 397 -27.50 -29.51 1.48
C ASP A 397 -27.40 -28.16 0.75
N GLY A 398 -26.25 -27.47 0.79
CA GLY A 398 -26.13 -26.08 0.31
C GLY A 398 -26.99 -25.08 1.10
N LYS A 399 -27.75 -25.54 2.09
CA LYS A 399 -28.44 -24.71 3.07
C LYS A 399 -27.53 -24.52 4.28
N PRO A 400 -27.10 -23.29 4.62
CA PRO A 400 -26.33 -23.01 5.84
C PRO A 400 -26.91 -23.80 7.02
N SER A 401 -26.05 -24.49 7.78
CA SER A 401 -26.46 -25.06 9.07
C SER A 401 -27.13 -23.93 9.83
N GLY A 402 -28.37 -24.14 10.27
CA GLY A 402 -29.35 -23.09 10.60
C GLY A 402 -29.03 -22.14 11.76
N MET A 403 -27.81 -21.60 11.85
CA MET A 403 -27.69 -20.19 12.13
C MET A 403 -28.11 -19.46 10.85
N ALA A 404 -29.21 -18.74 10.93
CA ALA A 404 -29.64 -17.89 9.84
C ALA A 404 -28.49 -17.00 9.34
N LYS A 405 -28.61 -16.54 8.09
CA LYS A 405 -27.73 -15.50 7.54
C LYS A 405 -27.96 -14.18 8.26
N ALA A 406 -27.60 -14.12 9.53
CA ALA A 406 -27.66 -12.92 10.33
C ALA A 406 -26.70 -11.91 9.69
N GLN A 407 -27.21 -10.73 9.38
CA GLN A 407 -26.37 -9.61 9.03
C GLN A 407 -25.84 -9.00 10.33
N ILE A 408 -24.53 -8.81 10.40
CA ILE A 408 -23.85 -8.19 11.52
C ILE A 408 -23.38 -6.82 11.03
N GLU A 409 -23.87 -5.77 11.69
CA GLU A 409 -23.40 -4.41 11.46
C GLU A 409 -22.26 -4.12 12.44
N VAL A 410 -21.10 -3.79 11.88
CA VAL A 410 -19.89 -3.42 12.61
C VAL A 410 -19.63 -1.94 12.37
N GLU A 411 -19.48 -1.17 13.45
CA GLU A 411 -19.13 0.24 13.43
C GLU A 411 -17.83 0.42 14.22
N ILE A 412 -16.80 0.97 13.57
CA ILE A 412 -15.52 1.28 14.21
C ILE A 412 -15.37 2.79 14.24
N ARG A 413 -15.17 3.38 15.41
CA ARG A 413 -14.85 4.81 15.54
C ARG A 413 -13.39 4.96 15.95
N ILE A 414 -12.62 5.67 15.15
CA ILE A 414 -11.23 5.99 15.41
C ILE A 414 -11.17 7.42 15.92
N ILE A 415 -10.59 7.59 17.11
CA ILE A 415 -10.63 8.83 17.86
C ILE A 415 -9.21 9.19 18.26
N GLU A 416 -8.84 10.43 17.98
CA GLU A 416 -7.59 11.04 18.42
C GLU A 416 -7.89 11.96 19.61
N THR A 417 -7.05 11.87 20.62
CA THR A 417 -7.14 12.71 21.81
C THR A 417 -5.97 13.66 21.83
N GLY A 418 -6.23 14.95 21.59
CA GLY A 418 -5.18 15.98 21.61
C GLY A 418 -4.77 16.34 23.03
N ALA A 419 -3.47 16.44 23.29
CA ALA A 419 -2.95 16.97 24.54
C ALA A 419 -3.14 18.49 24.60
N ASP A 420 -4.20 18.98 25.26
CA ASP A 420 -4.24 20.38 25.68
C ASP A 420 -3.54 20.48 27.05
N GLU A 421 -2.41 21.17 27.10
CA GLU A 421 -1.50 21.23 28.26
C GLU A 421 -2.03 22.06 29.43
N GLU A 422 -3.02 22.94 29.23
CA GLU A 422 -3.17 24.05 30.18
C GLU A 422 -4.11 23.82 31.38
N GLU A 423 -5.09 22.90 31.39
CA GLU A 423 -5.99 22.81 32.56
C GLU A 423 -6.89 21.55 32.71
N GLY A 424 -6.66 20.49 31.92
CA GLY A 424 -7.53 19.29 31.92
C GLY A 424 -7.04 18.15 32.83
N GLU A 425 -7.97 17.41 33.46
CA GLU A 425 -7.67 16.08 34.03
C GLU A 425 -7.05 15.21 32.94
N SER A 426 -5.94 14.53 33.25
CA SER A 426 -5.32 13.65 32.27
C SER A 426 -6.30 12.54 31.89
N ILE A 427 -6.28 12.11 30.64
CA ILE A 427 -7.17 11.05 30.16
C ILE A 427 -7.01 9.76 31.00
N ASN A 428 -5.79 9.50 31.49
CA ASN A 428 -5.52 8.38 32.36
C ASN A 428 -6.19 8.51 33.75
N GLU A 429 -6.41 9.73 34.24
CA GLU A 429 -7.21 9.98 35.46
C GLU A 429 -8.70 9.74 35.20
N ILE A 430 -9.23 10.22 34.08
CA ILE A 430 -10.63 9.96 33.70
C ILE A 430 -10.85 8.44 33.57
N LEU A 431 -9.93 7.72 32.91
CA LEU A 431 -10.02 6.27 32.75
C LEU A 431 -9.81 5.48 34.05
N ARG A 432 -9.11 6.03 35.05
CA ARG A 432 -9.00 5.39 36.39
C ARG A 432 -10.35 5.27 37.08
N GLU A 433 -11.31 6.14 36.74
CA GLU A 433 -12.69 6.04 37.22
C GLU A 433 -13.47 4.89 36.54
N PHE A 434 -12.91 4.30 35.48
CA PHE A 434 -13.49 3.19 34.71
C PHE A 434 -12.49 2.02 34.60
N PRO A 435 -12.18 1.31 35.70
CA PRO A 435 -11.17 0.24 35.71
C PRO A 435 -11.49 -0.95 34.78
N GLU A 436 -12.75 -1.09 34.35
CA GLU A 436 -13.15 -2.02 33.30
C GLU A 436 -12.57 -1.67 31.91
N ALA A 437 -12.27 -0.39 31.65
CA ALA A 437 -11.74 0.11 30.40
C ALA A 437 -10.25 -0.23 30.28
N GLY A 438 -9.90 -1.19 29.42
CA GLY A 438 -8.50 -1.52 29.10
C GLY A 438 -7.90 -2.72 29.85
N SER A 439 -8.68 -3.45 30.64
CA SER A 439 -8.22 -4.75 31.16
C SER A 439 -8.44 -5.86 30.13
N LEU A 440 -7.35 -6.50 29.69
CA LEU A 440 -7.41 -7.78 29.00
C LEU A 440 -7.90 -8.84 29.99
N ASN A 441 -8.87 -9.65 29.58
CA ASN A 441 -9.21 -10.84 30.36
C ASN A 441 -8.09 -11.90 30.21
N PRO A 442 -8.09 -12.98 31.02
CA PRO A 442 -7.07 -14.04 30.92
C PRO A 442 -6.96 -14.72 29.55
N SER A 443 -7.94 -14.54 28.67
CA SER A 443 -8.00 -15.06 27.31
C SER A 443 -7.43 -14.09 26.26
N GLY A 444 -6.86 -12.96 26.67
CA GLY A 444 -6.32 -11.93 25.76
C GLY A 444 -7.42 -11.14 25.03
N LEU A 445 -8.67 -11.21 25.48
CA LEU A 445 -9.78 -10.44 24.92
C LEU A 445 -10.01 -9.17 25.75
N MET A 446 -10.21 -8.04 25.06
CA MET A 446 -10.59 -6.78 25.68
C MET A 446 -11.99 -6.90 26.30
N LYS A 447 -12.14 -6.46 27.55
CA LYS A 447 -13.45 -6.45 28.23
C LYS A 447 -14.32 -5.35 27.61
N ALA A 448 -15.55 -5.70 27.24
CA ALA A 448 -16.50 -4.76 26.67
C ALA A 448 -17.00 -3.75 27.72
N ILE A 449 -17.29 -2.53 27.27
CA ILE A 449 -17.76 -1.43 28.12
C ILE A 449 -19.23 -1.15 27.76
N PRO A 450 -20.16 -1.16 28.74
CA PRO A 450 -21.55 -0.82 28.48
C PRO A 450 -21.69 0.56 27.80
N ARG A 451 -22.58 0.67 26.82
CA ARG A 451 -22.72 1.90 26.01
C ARG A 451 -22.95 3.17 26.84
N ASN A 452 -23.75 3.09 27.89
CA ASN A 452 -24.00 4.22 28.79
C ASN A 452 -22.73 4.71 29.52
N ARG A 453 -21.77 3.82 29.77
CA ARG A 453 -20.46 4.16 30.34
C ARG A 453 -19.54 4.81 29.32
N ILE A 454 -19.64 4.40 28.06
CA ILE A 454 -18.90 5.04 26.97
C ILE A 454 -19.34 6.50 26.82
N ASP A 455 -20.65 6.76 26.78
CA ASP A 455 -21.16 8.14 26.72
C ASP A 455 -20.66 8.99 27.92
N GLU A 456 -20.56 8.39 29.11
CA GLU A 456 -19.98 9.03 30.30
C GLU A 456 -18.49 9.36 30.10
N ILE A 457 -17.68 8.40 29.64
CA ILE A 457 -16.26 8.58 29.32
C ILE A 457 -16.10 9.72 28.29
N PHE A 458 -16.85 9.69 27.19
CA PHE A 458 -16.77 10.74 26.16
C PHE A 458 -17.21 12.10 26.66
N SER A 459 -18.21 12.16 27.53
CA SER A 459 -18.65 13.43 28.12
C SER A 459 -17.58 14.04 29.03
N LYS A 460 -16.78 13.21 29.72
CA LYS A 460 -15.69 13.65 30.59
C LYS A 460 -14.43 13.99 29.80
N VAL A 461 -14.03 13.11 28.87
CA VAL A 461 -12.86 13.33 28.00
C VAL A 461 -13.10 14.54 27.11
N GLY A 462 -14.28 14.69 26.48
CA GLY A 462 -14.59 15.81 25.59
C GLY A 462 -14.73 17.17 26.30
N ARG A 463 -14.83 17.19 27.63
CA ARG A 463 -14.76 18.41 28.44
C ARG A 463 -13.33 18.80 28.83
N SER A 464 -12.43 17.83 28.90
CA SER A 464 -11.08 18.00 29.46
C SER A 464 -10.00 18.01 28.38
N VAL A 465 -10.31 17.46 27.21
CA VAL A 465 -9.38 17.15 26.13
C VAL A 465 -10.08 17.38 24.79
N GLY A 466 -9.41 18.00 23.83
CA GLY A 466 -9.88 18.05 22.45
C GLY A 466 -10.02 16.64 21.88
N ILE A 467 -11.26 16.13 21.77
CA ILE A 467 -11.53 14.88 21.07
C ILE A 467 -11.78 15.18 19.60
N LEU A 468 -10.95 14.63 18.73
CA LEU A 468 -11.18 14.63 17.29
C LEU A 468 -11.58 13.21 16.84
N VAL A 469 -12.81 13.06 16.36
CA VAL A 469 -13.20 11.81 15.67
C VAL A 469 -12.54 11.83 14.29
N ILE A 470 -11.52 11.00 14.09
CA ILE A 470 -10.82 10.89 12.81
C ILE A 470 -11.72 10.21 11.77
N SER A 471 -12.36 9.10 12.17
CA SER A 471 -13.15 8.29 11.23
C SER A 471 -14.17 7.41 11.95
N ALA A 472 -15.25 7.04 11.24
CA ALA A 472 -16.31 6.17 11.76
C ALA A 472 -16.84 5.17 10.71
N PRO A 473 -15.99 4.31 10.11
CA PRO A 473 -16.43 3.32 9.13
C PRO A 473 -17.50 2.40 9.71
N LYS A 474 -18.50 2.12 8.88
CA LYS A 474 -19.65 1.28 9.21
C LYS A 474 -19.92 0.32 8.09
N ILE A 475 -19.95 -0.98 8.41
CA ILE A 475 -20.10 -2.06 7.42
C ILE A 475 -21.13 -3.08 7.90
N ARG A 476 -21.93 -3.61 6.98
CA ARG A 476 -22.81 -4.76 7.23
C ARG A 476 -22.22 -5.99 6.55
N VAL A 477 -22.05 -7.06 7.32
CA VAL A 477 -21.36 -8.27 6.88
C VAL A 477 -22.21 -9.47 7.27
N ILE A 478 -22.26 -10.48 6.41
CA ILE A 478 -22.96 -11.72 6.73
C ILE A 478 -22.13 -12.49 7.76
N ASN A 479 -22.78 -13.09 8.75
CA ASN A 479 -22.13 -13.95 9.74
C ASN A 479 -21.22 -15.00 9.06
N GLY A 480 -19.94 -15.04 9.46
CA GLY A 480 -18.93 -15.96 8.93
C GLY A 480 -18.34 -15.56 7.58
N GLU A 481 -18.69 -14.40 7.02
CA GLU A 481 -18.09 -13.85 5.80
C GLU A 481 -17.17 -12.67 6.11
N THR A 482 -16.15 -12.45 5.29
CA THR A 482 -15.26 -11.29 5.41
C THR A 482 -15.90 -10.07 4.75
N GLY A 483 -15.98 -8.96 5.48
CA GLY A 483 -16.35 -7.65 4.95
C GLY A 483 -15.13 -6.72 4.92
N HIS A 484 -15.06 -5.89 3.89
CA HIS A 484 -14.03 -4.87 3.74
C HIS A 484 -14.69 -3.50 3.52
N ILE A 485 -14.21 -2.46 4.21
CA ILE A 485 -14.57 -1.06 3.93
C ILE A 485 -13.29 -0.22 3.86
N ASN A 486 -13.18 0.58 2.79
CA ASN A 486 -12.11 1.55 2.62
C ASN A 486 -12.71 2.96 2.65
N VAL A 487 -12.37 3.76 3.66
CA VAL A 487 -12.74 5.17 3.79
C VAL A 487 -11.47 5.98 3.61
N ALA A 488 -11.04 6.10 2.36
CA ALA A 488 -9.78 6.74 2.00
C ALA A 488 -9.91 7.62 0.74
N SER A 489 -9.00 8.59 0.64
CA SER A 489 -8.82 9.46 -0.52
C SER A 489 -7.56 9.03 -1.27
N PRO A 490 -7.62 8.75 -2.58
CA PRO A 490 -6.44 8.42 -3.35
C PRO A 490 -5.57 9.68 -3.53
N ILE A 491 -4.30 9.59 -3.15
CA ILE A 491 -3.29 10.63 -3.39
C ILE A 491 -2.32 10.14 -4.46
N PRO A 492 -2.04 10.93 -5.50
CA PRO A 492 -1.04 10.58 -6.49
C PRO A 492 0.35 10.56 -5.84
N ILE A 493 1.12 9.51 -6.09
CA ILE A 493 2.53 9.40 -5.73
C ILE A 493 3.34 9.16 -7.00
N VAL A 494 4.55 9.68 -7.07
CA VAL A 494 5.48 9.29 -8.13
C VAL A 494 6.07 7.96 -7.69
N LYS A 495 5.82 6.90 -8.44
CA LYS A 495 6.52 5.64 -8.19
C LYS A 495 7.97 5.81 -8.61
N ASP A 496 8.89 5.17 -7.90
CA ASP A 496 10.26 5.01 -8.38
C ASP A 496 10.22 4.38 -9.77
N SER A 497 10.40 5.22 -10.78
CA SER A 497 10.55 4.75 -12.15
C SER A 497 11.82 3.93 -12.19
N SER A 498 11.69 2.62 -12.42
CA SER A 498 12.84 1.77 -12.71
C SER A 498 13.51 2.12 -14.06
N ASP A 499 12.96 3.09 -14.80
CA ASP A 499 13.44 3.50 -16.11
C ASP A 499 13.70 5.02 -16.15
N PRO A 500 14.95 5.47 -15.92
CA PRO A 500 15.31 6.89 -15.93
C PRO A 500 15.24 7.54 -17.34
N GLN A 501 14.80 6.82 -18.38
CA GLN A 501 14.83 7.32 -19.75
C GLN A 501 13.47 7.70 -20.35
N THR A 502 12.34 7.31 -19.75
CA THR A 502 11.02 7.60 -20.34
C THR A 502 10.51 9.02 -20.09
N GLY A 503 11.21 9.86 -19.31
CA GLY A 503 10.88 11.28 -19.09
C GLY A 503 9.60 11.53 -18.28
N ASP A 504 8.56 10.72 -18.47
CA ASP A 504 7.28 10.84 -17.78
C ASP A 504 7.31 10.13 -16.41
N PRO A 505 6.97 10.82 -15.31
CA PRO A 505 6.84 10.18 -14.01
C PRO A 505 5.66 9.20 -14.01
N ASP A 506 5.88 7.93 -13.63
CA ASP A 506 4.79 6.96 -13.38
C ASP A 506 4.03 7.38 -12.12
N ILE A 507 2.89 8.04 -12.32
CA ILE A 507 2.01 8.47 -11.23
C ILE A 507 1.20 7.26 -10.76
N GLY A 508 1.59 6.71 -9.61
CA GLY A 508 0.78 5.81 -8.80
C GLY A 508 -0.27 6.56 -7.97
N TYR A 509 -1.17 5.80 -7.35
CA TYR A 509 -2.08 6.33 -6.34
C TYR A 509 -1.97 5.50 -5.07
N VAL A 510 -1.96 6.16 -3.91
CA VAL A 510 -2.08 5.52 -2.61
C VAL A 510 -3.31 6.06 -1.89
N ASP A 511 -4.14 5.16 -1.41
CA ASP A 511 -5.31 5.49 -0.60
C ASP A 511 -4.89 5.95 0.81
N LEU A 512 -5.19 7.20 1.15
CA LEU A 512 -4.99 7.76 2.49
C LEU A 512 -6.30 7.85 3.26
N GLY A 513 -6.35 7.22 4.43
CA GLY A 513 -7.54 7.12 5.26
C GLY A 513 -7.57 5.79 5.98
N VAL A 514 -8.77 5.29 6.26
CA VAL A 514 -8.97 4.12 7.12
C VAL A 514 -9.49 2.96 6.28
N SER A 515 -8.78 1.84 6.29
CA SER A 515 -9.24 0.56 5.76
C SER A 515 -9.53 -0.41 6.90
N VAL A 516 -10.65 -1.12 6.81
CA VAL A 516 -11.07 -2.11 7.80
C VAL A 516 -11.49 -3.38 7.09
N GLU A 517 -10.85 -4.48 7.44
CA GLU A 517 -11.31 -5.84 7.16
C GLU A 517 -11.87 -6.46 8.45
N VAL A 518 -13.06 -7.08 8.37
CA VAL A 518 -13.72 -7.71 9.50
C VAL A 518 -14.31 -9.05 9.12
N LEU A 519 -14.08 -10.07 9.94
CA LEU A 519 -14.73 -11.37 9.87
C LEU A 519 -15.52 -11.59 11.18
N PRO A 520 -16.84 -11.30 11.20
CA PRO A 520 -17.66 -11.50 12.38
C PRO A 520 -18.20 -12.93 12.43
N THR A 521 -18.28 -13.50 13.63
CA THR A 521 -18.81 -14.82 13.93
C THR A 521 -19.79 -14.71 15.10
N LEU A 522 -21.06 -14.96 14.83
CA LEU A 522 -22.11 -15.10 15.85
C LEU A 522 -21.94 -16.48 16.51
N LEU A 523 -21.72 -16.48 17.82
CA LEU A 523 -21.57 -17.69 18.62
C LEU A 523 -22.94 -18.18 19.10
N ASP A 524 -23.05 -19.48 19.44
CA ASP A 524 -24.27 -20.07 20.03
C ASP A 524 -24.75 -19.35 21.30
N SER A 525 -23.83 -18.68 22.00
CA SER A 525 -24.12 -17.86 23.17
C SER A 525 -24.84 -16.53 22.87
N GLY A 526 -25.01 -16.15 21.61
CA GLY A 526 -25.52 -14.84 21.18
C GLY A 526 -24.47 -13.72 21.15
N LYS A 527 -23.24 -13.99 21.64
CA LYS A 527 -22.09 -13.08 21.53
C LYS A 527 -21.56 -13.03 20.10
N ILE A 528 -20.97 -11.90 19.74
CA ILE A 528 -20.33 -11.68 18.43
C ILE A 528 -18.81 -11.64 18.65
N GLU A 529 -18.11 -12.57 18.02
CA GLU A 529 -16.65 -12.56 17.91
C GLU A 529 -16.24 -11.96 16.58
N MET A 530 -15.20 -11.13 16.54
CA MET A 530 -14.72 -10.47 15.32
C MET A 530 -13.21 -10.59 15.25
N ALA A 531 -12.71 -11.06 14.11
CA ALA A 531 -11.34 -10.80 13.70
C ALA A 531 -11.34 -9.49 12.92
N LEU A 532 -10.58 -8.51 13.41
CA LEU A 532 -10.46 -7.17 12.85
C LEU A 532 -9.05 -6.95 12.36
N ASP A 533 -8.93 -6.35 11.18
CA ASP A 533 -7.69 -5.81 10.66
C ASP A 533 -7.93 -4.37 10.23
N ILE A 534 -7.37 -3.45 11.00
CA ILE A 534 -7.58 -2.01 10.83
C ILE A 534 -6.27 -1.43 10.32
N GLU A 535 -6.33 -0.65 9.26
CA GLU A 535 -5.22 0.09 8.69
C GLU A 535 -5.58 1.57 8.62
N HIS A 536 -4.69 2.44 9.06
CA HIS A 536 -4.81 3.88 8.95
C HIS A 536 -3.57 4.44 8.25
N LYS A 537 -3.80 5.17 7.16
CA LYS A 537 -2.76 5.81 6.34
C LYS A 537 -2.93 7.32 6.38
N THR A 538 -1.90 8.02 6.82
CA THR A 538 -1.83 9.49 6.85
C THR A 538 -0.62 10.00 6.10
N VAL A 539 -0.64 11.28 5.70
CA VAL A 539 0.56 11.99 5.28
C VAL A 539 1.30 12.42 6.55
N ASP A 540 2.56 12.02 6.66
CA ASP A 540 3.47 12.51 7.69
C ASP A 540 3.83 13.99 7.39
N LYS A 541 3.94 14.82 8.42
CA LYS A 541 4.22 16.27 8.31
C LYS A 541 5.64 16.54 7.81
N VAL A 542 6.55 15.55 7.83
CA VAL A 542 7.93 15.72 7.37
C VAL A 542 8.01 15.61 5.84
N PHE A 543 7.87 16.72 5.13
CA PHE A 543 7.78 16.77 3.66
C PHE A 543 9.07 16.42 2.89
N GLN A 544 10.17 16.07 3.56
CA GLN A 544 11.43 15.74 2.89
C GLN A 544 12.05 14.48 3.48
N GLN A 545 11.82 13.36 2.81
CA GLN A 545 12.69 12.20 2.97
C GLN A 545 13.76 12.24 1.90
N THR A 546 14.97 11.87 2.30
CA THR A 546 16.07 11.61 1.38
C THR A 546 16.36 10.12 1.37
N ASP A 547 16.70 9.57 0.21
CA ASP A 547 17.24 8.22 0.13
C ASP A 547 18.60 8.13 0.87
N SER A 548 19.19 6.93 0.93
CA SER A 548 20.51 6.73 1.54
C SER A 548 21.64 7.57 0.92
N ASP A 549 21.42 8.11 -0.27
CA ASP A 549 22.37 8.92 -1.03
C ASP A 549 22.06 10.44 -0.95
N GLY A 550 21.04 10.84 -0.18
CA GLY A 550 20.67 12.24 0.03
C GLY A 550 19.72 12.82 -1.03
N ASN A 551 19.18 12.01 -1.95
CA ASN A 551 18.25 12.47 -2.97
C ASN A 551 16.83 12.55 -2.40
N LEU A 552 16.10 13.63 -2.71
CA LEU A 552 14.70 13.78 -2.29
C LEU A 552 13.85 12.65 -2.87
N LEU A 553 13.18 11.90 -2.01
CA LEU A 553 12.20 10.90 -2.42
C LEU A 553 10.95 11.60 -2.97
N PRO A 554 10.40 11.15 -4.10
CA PRO A 554 9.30 11.85 -4.76
C PRO A 554 7.96 11.44 -4.15
N GLY A 555 7.48 12.23 -3.19
CA GLY A 555 6.13 12.11 -2.63
C GLY A 555 6.08 12.41 -1.13
N PRO A 556 4.90 12.77 -0.59
CA PRO A 556 4.74 12.92 0.85
C PRO A 556 4.96 11.56 1.53
N PRO A 557 5.73 11.48 2.63
CA PRO A 557 5.84 10.23 3.38
C PRO A 557 4.47 9.81 3.90
N ILE A 558 4.18 8.52 3.72
CA ILE A 558 2.92 7.92 4.13
C ILE A 558 3.17 7.13 5.41
N ASN A 559 2.66 7.63 6.52
CA ASN A 559 2.63 6.87 7.76
C ASN A 559 1.51 5.83 7.66
N THR A 560 1.87 4.55 7.70
CA THR A 560 0.91 3.44 7.71
C THR A 560 0.94 2.79 9.08
N GLN A 561 -0.18 2.89 9.78
CA GLN A 561 -0.38 2.15 11.00
C GLN A 561 -1.31 0.97 10.68
N ARG A 562 -0.94 -0.27 11.06
CA ARG A 562 -1.80 -1.48 10.97
C ARG A 562 -1.97 -2.24 12.30
N LYS A 563 -3.19 -2.62 12.65
CA LYS A 563 -3.51 -3.37 13.89
C LYS A 563 -4.50 -4.48 13.57
N SER A 564 -4.06 -5.72 13.78
CA SER A 564 -4.94 -6.89 13.70
C SER A 564 -5.23 -7.39 15.11
N LEU A 565 -6.51 -7.58 15.43
CA LEU A 565 -6.94 -8.04 16.75
C LEU A 565 -8.23 -8.86 16.68
N LYS A 566 -8.46 -9.64 17.75
CA LYS A 566 -9.69 -10.40 17.93
C LYS A 566 -10.46 -9.83 19.11
N VAL A 567 -11.74 -9.51 18.89
CA VAL A 567 -12.62 -8.93 19.92
C VAL A 567 -13.89 -9.74 20.05
N ARG A 568 -14.46 -9.78 21.25
CA ARG A 568 -15.72 -10.47 21.51
C ARG A 568 -16.64 -9.57 22.30
N THR A 569 -17.80 -9.26 21.74
CA THR A 569 -18.77 -8.32 22.30
C THR A 569 -20.14 -8.97 22.46
N GLU A 570 -20.94 -8.49 23.41
CA GLU A 570 -22.37 -8.78 23.40
C GLU A 570 -23.04 -8.04 22.22
N ASN A 571 -24.21 -8.54 21.81
CA ASN A 571 -24.96 -7.93 20.72
C ASN A 571 -25.35 -6.47 21.05
N GLY A 572 -24.82 -5.51 20.30
CA GLY A 572 -25.05 -4.08 20.50
C GLY A 572 -24.13 -3.40 21.52
N GLU A 573 -23.22 -4.16 22.13
CA GLU A 573 -22.22 -3.61 23.04
C GLU A 573 -20.99 -3.09 22.28
N THR A 574 -20.33 -2.11 22.87
CA THR A 574 -19.16 -1.44 22.30
C THR A 574 -17.91 -1.78 23.12
N ILE A 575 -16.82 -2.05 22.44
CA ILE A 575 -15.51 -2.33 23.04
C ILE A 575 -14.59 -1.15 22.77
N LEU A 576 -13.93 -0.66 23.83
CA LEU A 576 -12.83 0.29 23.70
C LEU A 576 -11.52 -0.46 23.47
N ILE A 577 -10.79 -0.08 22.42
CA ILE A 577 -9.46 -0.54 22.03
C ILE A 577 -8.46 0.57 22.34
N LYS A 578 -7.60 0.36 23.35
CA LYS A 578 -6.58 1.32 23.77
C LYS A 578 -5.21 0.65 24.02
N PRO A 579 -4.10 1.28 23.55
CA PRO A 579 -4.08 2.17 22.40
C PRO A 579 -4.38 1.36 21.12
N LEU A 580 -5.17 1.93 20.20
CA LEU A 580 -5.24 1.40 18.85
C LEU A 580 -3.89 1.65 18.17
N TRP A 581 -3.37 2.88 18.33
CA TRP A 581 -2.07 3.35 17.85
C TRP A 581 -1.45 4.33 18.85
N GLN A 582 -0.12 4.47 18.80
CA GLN A 582 0.55 5.65 19.32
C GLN A 582 0.56 6.70 18.21
N GLY A 583 0.11 7.92 18.51
CA GLY A 583 0.25 9.06 17.63
C GLY A 583 1.72 9.46 17.48
N GLU A 584 2.02 10.26 16.46
CA GLU A 584 3.36 10.81 16.29
C GLU A 584 3.72 11.69 17.49
N LEU A 585 4.91 11.45 18.04
CA LEU A 585 5.48 12.16 19.19
C LEU A 585 5.81 13.60 18.76
N GLU A 586 4.86 14.52 18.83
CA GLU A 586 5.20 15.96 18.85
C GLU A 586 5.82 16.33 20.21
N ASP A 587 5.40 15.67 21.28
CA ASP A 587 5.97 15.76 22.62
C ASP A 587 6.25 14.36 23.21
N PRO A 588 7.52 13.99 23.47
CA PRO A 588 7.85 12.72 24.11
C PRO A 588 7.28 12.56 25.53
N ASP A 589 6.95 13.65 26.21
CA ASP A 589 6.36 13.64 27.55
C ASP A 589 4.82 13.50 27.51
N ASN A 590 4.19 13.71 26.35
CA ASN A 590 2.73 13.62 26.20
C ASN A 590 2.30 13.10 24.80
N PRO A 591 2.49 11.80 24.51
CA PRO A 591 2.15 11.26 23.19
C PRO A 591 0.65 11.31 22.94
N THR A 592 0.26 11.84 21.79
CA THR A 592 -1.11 11.72 21.27
C THR A 592 -1.49 10.24 21.20
N GLU A 593 -2.62 9.86 21.81
CA GLU A 593 -3.13 8.50 21.73
C GLU A 593 -4.28 8.43 20.72
N VAL A 594 -4.30 7.36 19.93
CA VAL A 594 -5.43 7.07 19.06
C VAL A 594 -6.14 5.81 19.53
N TRP A 595 -7.45 5.92 19.70
CA TRP A 595 -8.31 4.89 20.26
C TRP A 595 -9.28 4.36 19.22
N GLY A 596 -9.71 3.10 19.40
CA GLY A 596 -10.76 2.48 18.60
C GLY A 596 -11.97 2.14 19.45
N LEU A 597 -13.18 2.51 19.03
CA LEU A 597 -14.41 1.96 19.58
C LEU A 597 -15.02 1.02 18.57
N VAL A 598 -15.24 -0.24 18.93
CA VAL A 598 -15.88 -1.21 18.04
C VAL A 598 -17.22 -1.60 18.60
N THR A 599 -18.28 -1.37 17.82
CA THR A 599 -19.63 -1.84 18.13
C THR A 599 -20.03 -2.88 17.10
N ALA A 600 -20.58 -4.00 17.54
CA ALA A 600 -21.19 -4.96 16.64
C ALA A 600 -22.58 -5.34 17.10
N ARG A 601 -23.51 -5.43 16.14
CA ARG A 601 -24.88 -5.83 16.40
C ARG A 601 -25.44 -6.67 15.29
N THR A 602 -26.27 -7.64 15.63
CA THR A 602 -27.10 -8.34 14.65
C THR A 602 -28.19 -7.38 14.17
N VAL A 603 -28.32 -7.22 12.86
CA VAL A 603 -29.44 -6.53 12.23
C VAL A 603 -30.40 -7.62 11.76
N GLY A 604 -31.70 -7.44 12.07
CA GLY A 604 -32.71 -8.51 11.95
C GLY A 604 -32.72 -9.26 10.61
N GLU A 605 -33.16 -10.51 10.66
CA GLU A 605 -33.59 -11.26 9.48
C GLU A 605 -34.82 -10.56 8.90
N GLU A 606 -34.78 -10.17 7.62
CA GLU A 606 -36.01 -9.90 6.86
C GLU A 606 -36.84 -11.18 6.68
#